data_AF-A0A6G7YQ71-F1
#
_entry.id   AF-A0A6G7YQ71-F1
#
_cell.length_a   1.000
_cell.length_b   1.000
_cell.length_c   1.000
_cell.angle_alpha   90.00
_cell.angle_beta   90.00
_cell.angle_gamma   90.00
#
_symmetry.space_group_name_H-M   'P 1'
#
loop_
_entity.id
_entity.type
_entity.pdbx_description
1 polymer ?
#
loop_
_entity_poly.entity_id
_entity_poly.type
_entity_poly.pdbx_seq_one_letter_code
_entity_poly.pdbx_strand_id
1 'polypeptide(L)'
;MKLFGWAIVLAAAGLTPAAAQEPQASAQAAAPQAGAPATPAAQPAVALPEGSPTSPRAVAQQPGGAADPAAGTPSAPAQADANVLPDSPLVGVPNGGKGIQEQVTAIGQEAAAFHNNWLLLLCVLISIVVLVLLVYAMVKFRRSANPIPSRNSHNTVIEVIWTVVPVLILVAIAIPSMRLLRHQYSPPKADLTVKVIGNQWYWTYQYPDNGGVEIVSNMLKEQGDVPAGQRFRTDKDGPRLLAVDERLVIPAGKVVKFIVTSNDVIHAFWIPAFWNKIDANPGQLNETWVKVDKPGVYFGQCTELCGARHAYMPISVEVVPQDQFNRWMAAKGGTIAGARPAATPAAAPATGGTAGLPVPPPPATPGTVQGNPAPAPTNPDVANRATTSN
;
A
#
# COMPACT_ATOMS: atom_id res chain seq x y z
N MET A 1 -57.82 -3.89 38.09
CA MET A 1 -56.71 -4.76 37.64
C MET A 1 -55.56 -3.84 37.21
N LYS A 2 -54.32 -4.25 37.45
CA LYS A 2 -53.15 -3.41 37.75
C LYS A 2 -52.67 -2.48 36.62
N LEU A 3 -52.22 -1.30 37.03
CA LEU A 3 -51.23 -0.42 36.38
C LEU A 3 -49.85 -1.11 36.36
N PHE A 4 -49.24 -1.25 35.18
CA PHE A 4 -47.80 -1.46 34.90
C PHE A 4 -47.70 -1.39 33.36
N GLY A 5 -46.83 -0.66 32.67
CA GLY A 5 -45.74 0.24 32.99
C GLY A 5 -45.04 0.46 31.64
N TRP A 6 -44.91 1.71 31.20
CA TRP A 6 -44.07 2.09 30.05
C TRP A 6 -43.40 3.42 30.38
N ALA A 7 -42.46 3.35 31.32
CA ALA A 7 -41.38 4.31 31.47
C ALA A 7 -40.09 3.53 31.26
N ILE A 8 -39.54 3.58 30.05
CA ILE A 8 -38.13 3.45 29.66
C ILE A 8 -38.10 3.63 28.13
N VAL A 9 -37.04 4.26 27.64
CA VAL A 9 -36.79 4.75 26.27
C VAL A 9 -37.40 6.12 25.94
N LEU A 10 -36.87 7.16 26.59
CA LEU A 10 -36.72 8.47 25.94
C LEU A 10 -35.56 9.22 26.61
N ALA A 11 -34.35 8.90 26.18
CA ALA A 11 -33.15 9.68 26.45
C ALA A 11 -32.19 9.52 25.25
N ALA A 12 -32.53 10.16 24.13
CA ALA A 12 -31.60 10.55 23.06
C ALA A 12 -32.33 11.33 21.95
N ALA A 13 -33.02 12.41 22.30
CA ALA A 13 -33.46 13.42 21.33
C ALA A 13 -33.78 14.71 22.12
N GLY A 14 -32.76 15.52 22.36
CA GLY A 14 -32.87 16.79 23.08
C GLY A 14 -33.62 17.84 22.26
N LEU A 15 -34.95 17.77 22.24
CA LEU A 15 -35.81 18.79 21.63
C LEU A 15 -36.91 19.17 22.62
N THR A 16 -36.73 20.29 23.30
CA THR A 16 -37.79 21.00 24.03
C THR A 16 -38.54 21.94 23.07
N PRO A 17 -39.87 22.11 23.22
CA PRO A 17 -40.65 23.01 22.37
C PRO A 17 -40.42 24.47 22.75
N ALA A 18 -40.25 25.33 21.75
CA ALA A 18 -40.10 26.77 21.90
C ALA A 18 -41.45 27.42 22.24
N ALA A 19 -41.51 28.15 23.35
CA ALA A 19 -42.58 29.09 23.67
C ALA A 19 -42.28 30.47 23.05
N ALA A 20 -43.31 31.12 22.52
CA ALA A 20 -43.25 32.42 21.89
C ALA A 20 -42.91 33.55 22.88
N GLN A 21 -42.01 34.45 22.48
CA GLN A 21 -41.80 35.77 23.10
C GLN A 21 -41.78 36.86 22.03
N GLU A 22 -42.50 37.94 22.34
CA GLU A 22 -42.69 39.16 21.53
C GLU A 22 -41.40 39.98 21.31
N PRO A 23 -41.36 40.86 20.29
CA PRO A 23 -40.14 41.51 19.84
C PRO A 23 -39.81 42.75 20.66
N GLN A 24 -38.61 42.79 21.25
CA GLN A 24 -38.00 44.04 21.71
C GLN A 24 -36.95 44.52 20.71
N ALA A 25 -37.10 45.79 20.32
CA ALA A 25 -36.18 46.52 19.46
C ALA A 25 -34.86 46.82 20.18
N SER A 26 -33.74 46.58 19.51
CA SER A 26 -32.43 47.07 19.94
C SER A 26 -31.62 47.55 18.74
N ALA A 27 -31.04 48.74 18.92
CA ALA A 27 -30.40 49.58 17.92
C ALA A 27 -29.19 48.93 17.23
N GLN A 28 -29.08 49.17 15.92
CA GLN A 28 -27.94 48.80 15.09
C GLN A 28 -26.78 49.78 15.28
N ALA A 29 -25.63 49.25 15.72
CA ALA A 29 -24.33 49.87 15.48
C ALA A 29 -23.77 49.32 14.14
N ALA A 30 -23.36 50.23 13.26
CA ALA A 30 -22.87 49.94 11.92
C ALA A 30 -21.47 49.29 11.93
N ALA A 31 -21.31 48.19 11.19
CA ALA A 31 -20.02 47.65 10.78
C ALA A 31 -19.64 48.17 9.39
N PRO A 32 -18.35 48.44 9.10
CA PRO A 32 -17.93 49.05 7.84
C PRO A 32 -18.04 48.08 6.66
N GLN A 33 -18.43 48.61 5.50
CA GLN A 33 -18.54 47.90 4.24
C GLN A 33 -17.15 47.51 3.70
N ALA A 34 -16.94 46.23 3.43
CA ALA A 34 -15.84 45.76 2.59
C ALA A 34 -16.22 45.98 1.11
N GLY A 35 -15.40 46.79 0.41
CA GLY A 35 -15.56 47.09 -1.01
C GLY A 35 -15.30 45.89 -1.93
N ALA A 36 -15.80 46.01 -3.15
CA ALA A 36 -15.74 45.01 -4.22
C ALA A 36 -14.31 44.54 -4.57
N PRO A 37 -14.13 43.29 -5.06
CA PRO A 37 -12.82 42.79 -5.43
C PRO A 37 -12.28 43.50 -6.69
N ALA A 38 -11.09 44.09 -6.55
CA ALA A 38 -10.31 44.60 -7.66
C ALA A 38 -9.60 43.44 -8.39
N THR A 39 -9.63 43.49 -9.72
CA THR A 39 -8.88 42.62 -10.63
C THR A 39 -7.37 42.77 -10.38
N PRO A 40 -6.58 41.69 -10.19
CA PRO A 40 -5.13 41.84 -10.08
C PRO A 40 -4.52 42.14 -11.46
N ALA A 41 -3.80 43.26 -11.53
CA ALA A 41 -2.92 43.59 -12.64
C ALA A 41 -1.77 42.59 -12.74
N ALA A 42 -1.40 42.24 -13.98
CA ALA A 42 -0.23 41.42 -14.29
C ALA A 42 1.05 42.09 -13.76
N GLN A 43 1.83 41.35 -12.98
CA GLN A 43 3.19 41.74 -12.61
C GLN A 43 4.19 41.19 -13.64
N PRO A 44 5.23 41.96 -14.01
CA PRO A 44 6.20 41.54 -15.02
C PRO A 44 7.12 40.43 -14.51
N ALA A 45 7.47 39.52 -15.42
CA ALA A 45 8.34 38.38 -15.19
C ALA A 45 9.71 38.81 -14.63
N VAL A 46 10.09 38.24 -13.49
CA VAL A 46 11.46 38.29 -12.97
C VAL A 46 12.23 37.16 -13.62
N ALA A 47 13.22 37.52 -14.45
CA ALA A 47 14.15 36.59 -15.07
C ALA A 47 14.99 35.86 -14.00
N LEU A 48 15.03 34.53 -14.07
CA LEU A 48 15.93 33.70 -13.28
C LEU A 48 17.34 33.75 -13.90
N PRO A 49 18.40 33.98 -13.13
CA PRO A 49 19.76 33.90 -13.64
C PRO A 49 20.14 32.44 -13.89
N GLU A 50 20.57 32.17 -15.13
CA GLU A 50 21.32 30.96 -15.50
C GLU A 50 22.64 30.94 -14.71
N GLY A 51 22.90 29.84 -14.00
CA GLY A 51 24.09 29.73 -13.16
C GLY A 51 24.38 28.29 -12.79
N SER A 52 24.97 27.55 -13.72
CA SER A 52 25.66 26.29 -13.46
C SER A 52 26.92 26.55 -12.62
N PRO A 53 27.17 25.85 -11.50
CA PRO A 53 28.51 25.84 -10.92
C PRO A 53 29.37 24.82 -11.68
N THR A 54 30.16 25.33 -12.62
CA THR A 54 31.36 24.64 -13.12
C THR A 54 32.49 24.80 -12.09
N SER A 55 33.15 23.70 -11.75
CA SER A 55 34.50 23.73 -11.16
C SER A 55 35.43 22.94 -12.07
N PRO A 56 36.51 23.56 -12.58
CA PRO A 56 37.39 22.93 -13.56
C PRO A 56 38.47 22.10 -12.87
N ARG A 57 38.55 20.80 -13.22
CA ARG A 57 39.79 20.04 -13.02
C ARG A 57 40.49 19.91 -14.37
N ALA A 58 41.57 20.67 -14.50
CA ALA A 58 42.51 20.60 -15.60
C ALA A 58 43.12 19.20 -15.71
N VAL A 59 43.15 18.64 -16.91
CA VAL A 59 44.12 17.62 -17.31
C VAL A 59 44.70 18.07 -18.64
N ALA A 60 46.02 18.24 -18.62
CA ALA A 60 46.83 18.70 -19.74
C ALA A 60 46.78 17.72 -20.91
N GLN A 61 46.76 18.29 -22.11
CA GLN A 61 46.78 17.60 -23.39
C GLN A 61 48.21 17.72 -23.96
N GLN A 62 48.84 16.59 -24.30
CA GLN A 62 50.02 16.55 -25.15
C GLN A 62 49.91 15.38 -26.15
N PRO A 63 50.61 15.47 -27.31
CA PRO A 63 50.04 15.07 -28.59
C PRO A 63 50.55 13.73 -29.16
N GLY A 64 49.72 13.15 -30.04
CA GLY A 64 50.11 12.49 -31.29
C GLY A 64 51.12 11.34 -31.24
N GLY A 65 50.60 10.10 -31.28
CA GLY A 65 51.34 8.90 -31.69
C GLY A 65 50.48 8.06 -32.64
N ALA A 66 51.08 7.62 -33.74
CA ALA A 66 50.43 7.04 -34.92
C ALA A 66 49.72 5.70 -34.69
N ALA A 67 48.81 5.39 -35.63
CA ALA A 67 47.94 4.22 -35.69
C ALA A 67 48.69 2.90 -35.95
N ASP A 68 48.15 1.82 -35.38
CA ASP A 68 48.25 0.45 -35.91
C ASP A 68 46.90 -0.31 -35.67
N PRO A 69 46.52 -1.27 -36.53
CA PRO A 69 45.14 -1.73 -36.64
C PRO A 69 44.80 -2.97 -35.78
N ALA A 70 43.54 -2.98 -35.33
CA ALA A 70 42.66 -4.13 -35.09
C ALA A 70 43.19 -5.32 -34.27
N ALA A 71 42.86 -5.31 -32.96
CA ALA A 71 42.52 -6.52 -32.22
C ALA A 71 41.22 -6.24 -31.44
N GLY A 72 40.16 -6.99 -31.75
CA GLY A 72 38.86 -6.84 -31.12
C GLY A 72 38.92 -7.14 -29.63
N THR A 73 38.80 -6.10 -28.81
CA THR A 73 38.54 -6.25 -27.38
C THR A 73 37.16 -6.89 -27.23
N PRO A 74 37.00 -7.99 -26.48
CA PRO A 74 35.68 -8.50 -26.16
C PRO A 74 34.95 -7.38 -25.42
N SER A 75 33.82 -6.94 -25.98
CA SER A 75 32.92 -6.02 -25.29
C SER A 75 32.61 -6.64 -23.93
N ALA A 76 32.94 -5.92 -22.87
CA ALA A 76 32.51 -6.28 -21.53
C ALA A 76 31.00 -6.55 -21.58
N PRO A 77 30.50 -7.62 -20.93
CA PRO A 77 29.07 -7.86 -20.90
C PRO A 77 28.41 -6.60 -20.35
N ALA A 78 27.43 -6.08 -21.09
CA ALA A 78 26.56 -5.01 -20.62
C ALA A 78 26.15 -5.36 -19.19
N GLN A 79 26.47 -4.48 -18.24
CA GLN A 79 26.03 -4.64 -16.86
C GLN A 79 24.51 -4.81 -16.92
N ALA A 80 24.03 -6.00 -16.56
CA ALA A 80 22.61 -6.21 -16.35
C ALA A 80 22.18 -5.18 -15.29
N ASP A 81 21.20 -4.33 -15.63
CA ASP A 81 20.64 -3.35 -14.70
C ASP A 81 20.29 -4.07 -13.39
N ALA A 82 21.06 -3.83 -12.32
CA ALA A 82 20.90 -4.47 -11.02
C ALA A 82 19.60 -4.04 -10.28
N ASN A 83 18.76 -3.25 -10.95
CA ASN A 83 17.73 -2.43 -10.35
C ASN A 83 16.30 -2.91 -10.69
N VAL A 84 16.17 -3.83 -11.65
CA VAL A 84 14.92 -4.53 -11.98
C VAL A 84 15.25 -6.00 -12.16
N LEU A 85 14.61 -6.89 -11.39
CA LEU A 85 14.81 -8.32 -11.61
C LEU A 85 14.23 -8.67 -12.99
N PRO A 86 15.01 -9.30 -13.88
CA PRO A 86 14.51 -9.61 -15.21
C PRO A 86 13.30 -10.56 -15.12
N ASP A 87 12.29 -10.29 -15.95
CA ASP A 87 11.18 -11.17 -16.31
C ASP A 87 9.99 -11.30 -15.34
N SER A 88 9.84 -10.42 -14.34
CA SER A 88 8.60 -10.37 -13.54
C SER A 88 7.39 -9.96 -14.38
N PRO A 89 6.28 -10.74 -14.41
CA PRO A 89 5.11 -10.39 -15.19
C PRO A 89 4.44 -9.13 -14.65
N LEU A 90 3.92 -8.29 -15.56
CA LEU A 90 3.11 -7.13 -15.17
C LEU A 90 1.70 -7.61 -14.78
N VAL A 91 1.34 -7.48 -13.50
CA VAL A 91 0.08 -7.99 -12.97
C VAL A 91 -0.86 -6.84 -12.61
N GLY A 92 -0.44 -5.96 -11.70
CA GLY A 92 -1.25 -4.84 -11.21
C GLY A 92 -1.27 -3.66 -12.17
N VAL A 93 -1.63 -3.86 -13.45
CA VAL A 93 -1.76 -2.81 -14.47
C VAL A 93 -3.22 -2.45 -14.77
N PRO A 94 -3.54 -1.19 -15.09
CA PRO A 94 -4.83 -0.84 -15.67
C PRO A 94 -5.02 -1.55 -17.02
N ASN A 95 -6.19 -2.12 -17.26
CA ASN A 95 -6.49 -2.91 -18.47
C ASN A 95 -7.62 -2.31 -19.34
N GLY A 96 -8.02 -1.06 -19.07
CA GLY A 96 -9.15 -0.40 -19.75
C GLY A 96 -10.54 -0.92 -19.32
N GLY A 97 -10.62 -1.81 -18.33
CA GLY A 97 -11.86 -2.26 -17.74
C GLY A 97 -12.60 -1.16 -16.97
N LYS A 98 -13.91 -1.33 -16.81
CA LYS A 98 -14.79 -0.41 -16.05
C LYS A 98 -14.92 -0.77 -14.56
N GLY A 99 -14.39 -1.93 -14.18
CA GLY A 99 -14.45 -2.44 -12.82
C GLY A 99 -13.21 -2.06 -12.01
N ILE A 100 -13.22 -2.47 -10.74
CA ILE A 100 -12.04 -2.45 -9.88
C ILE A 100 -10.97 -3.35 -10.51
N GLN A 101 -9.70 -2.95 -10.41
CA GLN A 101 -8.56 -3.79 -10.76
C GLN A 101 -8.61 -5.16 -10.04
N GLU A 102 -8.04 -6.21 -10.64
CA GLU A 102 -7.97 -7.52 -10.00
C GLU A 102 -7.28 -7.44 -8.63
N GLN A 103 -7.94 -7.97 -7.60
CA GLN A 103 -7.49 -7.90 -6.22
C GLN A 103 -6.66 -9.13 -5.85
N VAL A 104 -5.43 -8.91 -5.39
CA VAL A 104 -4.46 -9.98 -5.08
C VAL A 104 -4.21 -10.17 -3.59
N THR A 105 -4.94 -9.45 -2.74
CA THR A 105 -4.92 -9.61 -1.29
C THR A 105 -6.26 -10.17 -0.80
N ALA A 106 -6.26 -10.90 0.30
CA ALA A 106 -7.51 -11.45 0.88
C ALA A 106 -8.50 -10.34 1.26
N ILE A 107 -8.00 -9.24 1.85
CA ILE A 107 -8.81 -8.05 2.16
C ILE A 107 -9.38 -7.43 0.89
N GLY A 108 -8.55 -7.28 -0.16
CA GLY A 108 -9.00 -6.72 -1.42
C GLY A 108 -10.09 -7.55 -2.08
N GLN A 109 -9.98 -8.88 -2.04
CA GLN A 109 -11.01 -9.78 -2.56
C GLN A 109 -12.32 -9.66 -1.77
N GLU A 110 -12.26 -9.63 -0.44
CA GLU A 110 -13.43 -9.41 0.42
C GLU A 110 -14.10 -8.06 0.12
N ALA A 111 -13.29 -7.00 -0.03
CA ALA A 111 -13.78 -5.66 -0.28
C ALA A 111 -14.35 -5.46 -1.70
N ALA A 112 -13.70 -6.04 -2.73
CA ALA A 112 -14.22 -6.03 -4.09
C ALA A 112 -15.52 -6.83 -4.20
N ALA A 113 -15.64 -7.97 -3.51
CA ALA A 113 -16.89 -8.72 -3.43
C ALA A 113 -17.99 -7.90 -2.74
N PHE A 114 -17.67 -7.24 -1.62
CA PHE A 114 -18.60 -6.35 -0.93
C PHE A 114 -19.08 -5.19 -1.81
N HIS A 115 -18.16 -4.55 -2.53
CA HIS A 115 -18.46 -3.48 -3.48
C HIS A 115 -19.32 -3.97 -4.65
N ASN A 116 -18.84 -4.97 -5.40
CA ASN A 116 -19.45 -5.38 -6.67
C ASN A 116 -20.76 -6.13 -6.47
N ASN A 117 -20.80 -7.08 -5.52
CA ASN A 117 -21.93 -7.99 -5.38
C ASN A 117 -23.01 -7.44 -4.45
N TRP A 118 -22.74 -6.35 -3.71
CA TRP A 118 -23.70 -5.84 -2.75
C TRP A 118 -23.94 -4.35 -2.87
N LEU A 119 -22.93 -3.51 -2.64
CA LEU A 119 -23.11 -2.06 -2.66
C LEU A 119 -23.54 -1.55 -4.03
N LEU A 120 -22.85 -1.97 -5.09
CA LEU A 120 -23.15 -1.52 -6.44
C LEU A 120 -24.54 -1.98 -6.90
N LEU A 121 -24.91 -3.25 -6.63
CA LEU A 121 -26.24 -3.77 -6.97
C LEU A 121 -27.35 -3.02 -6.22
N LEU A 122 -27.15 -2.73 -4.93
CA LEU A 122 -28.09 -1.97 -4.13
C LEU A 122 -28.25 -0.54 -4.65
N CYS A 123 -27.15 0.15 -4.96
CA CYS A 123 -27.18 1.49 -5.55
C CYS A 123 -27.94 1.48 -6.88
N VAL A 124 -27.65 0.54 -7.77
CA VAL A 124 -28.36 0.38 -9.06
C VAL A 124 -29.85 0.15 -8.84
N LEU A 125 -30.23 -0.72 -7.90
CA LEU A 125 -31.64 -0.99 -7.59
C LEU A 125 -32.37 0.28 -7.12
N ILE A 126 -31.79 1.02 -6.16
CA ILE A 126 -32.38 2.26 -5.64
C ILE A 126 -32.46 3.31 -6.76
N SER A 127 -31.40 3.46 -7.57
CA SER A 127 -31.41 4.38 -8.71
C SER A 127 -32.48 4.04 -9.73
N ILE A 128 -32.71 2.75 -10.02
CA ILE A 128 -33.79 2.31 -10.92
C ILE A 128 -35.16 2.64 -10.32
N VAL A 129 -35.38 2.39 -9.03
CA VAL A 129 -36.65 2.73 -8.36
C VAL A 129 -36.93 4.23 -8.46
N VAL A 130 -35.93 5.07 -8.14
CA VAL A 130 -36.05 6.54 -8.26
C VAL A 130 -36.32 6.94 -9.71
N LEU A 131 -35.58 6.38 -10.67
CA LEU A 131 -35.76 6.67 -12.09
C LEU A 131 -37.16 6.31 -12.58
N VAL A 132 -37.68 5.14 -12.20
CA VAL A 132 -39.04 4.69 -12.55
C VAL A 132 -40.08 5.63 -11.95
N LEU A 133 -39.94 6.04 -10.69
CA LEU A 133 -40.85 7.00 -10.06
C LEU A 133 -40.82 8.37 -10.74
N LEU A 134 -39.65 8.85 -11.14
CA LEU A 134 -39.50 10.10 -11.88
C LEU A 134 -40.17 10.01 -13.26
N VAL A 135 -39.87 8.96 -14.04
CA VAL A 135 -40.50 8.73 -15.34
C VAL A 135 -42.02 8.59 -15.20
N TYR A 136 -42.48 7.83 -14.21
CA TYR A 136 -43.89 7.69 -13.90
C TYR A 136 -44.53 9.05 -13.60
N ALA A 137 -43.89 9.88 -12.76
CA ALA A 137 -44.39 11.20 -12.43
C ALA A 137 -44.44 12.11 -13.65
N MET A 138 -43.39 12.11 -14.48
CA MET A 138 -43.32 12.89 -15.72
C MET A 138 -44.42 12.50 -16.70
N VAL A 139 -44.71 11.20 -16.85
CA VAL A 139 -45.73 10.73 -17.80
C VAL A 139 -47.13 10.91 -17.22
N LYS A 140 -47.38 10.52 -15.97
CA LYS A 140 -48.71 10.50 -15.36
C LYS A 140 -49.19 11.89 -14.93
N PHE A 141 -48.30 12.71 -14.37
CA PHE A 141 -48.66 14.01 -13.76
C PHE A 141 -48.27 15.22 -14.62
N ARG A 142 -47.88 15.01 -15.90
CA ARG A 142 -47.75 16.13 -16.86
C ARG A 142 -49.05 16.90 -17.00
N ARG A 143 -48.95 18.20 -17.32
CA ARG A 143 -50.08 19.12 -17.46
C ARG A 143 -51.21 18.62 -18.36
N SER A 144 -50.89 17.92 -19.45
CA SER A 144 -51.90 17.39 -20.38
C SER A 144 -52.65 16.16 -19.85
N ALA A 145 -52.02 15.36 -18.97
CA ALA A 145 -52.63 14.15 -18.39
C ALA A 145 -53.24 14.39 -17.01
N ASN A 146 -52.76 15.40 -16.29
CA ASN A 146 -53.24 15.80 -14.96
C ASN A 146 -53.35 17.33 -14.84
N PRO A 147 -54.38 17.96 -15.45
CA PRO A 147 -54.50 19.41 -15.52
C PRO A 147 -54.79 20.08 -14.17
N ILE A 148 -55.38 19.36 -13.21
CA ILE A 148 -55.69 19.84 -11.86
C ILE A 148 -54.76 19.11 -10.87
N PRO A 149 -53.77 19.78 -10.26
CA PRO A 149 -52.86 19.14 -9.32
C PRO A 149 -53.54 18.85 -7.98
N SER A 150 -53.08 17.79 -7.30
CA SER A 150 -53.46 17.53 -5.90
C SER A 150 -52.94 18.64 -4.98
N ARG A 151 -53.63 18.86 -3.86
CA ARG A 151 -53.26 19.83 -2.82
C ARG A 151 -52.68 19.18 -1.56
N ASN A 152 -52.54 17.85 -1.54
CA ASN A 152 -51.97 17.14 -0.40
C ASN A 152 -50.51 17.54 -0.22
N SER A 153 -50.14 17.94 1.00
CA SER A 153 -48.78 18.41 1.32
C SER A 153 -47.94 17.40 2.11
N HIS A 154 -48.58 16.42 2.76
CA HIS A 154 -47.90 15.45 3.62
C HIS A 154 -48.66 14.13 3.67
N ASN A 155 -47.95 13.07 4.03
CA ASN A 155 -48.52 11.77 4.38
C ASN A 155 -47.58 11.09 5.37
N THR A 156 -47.93 11.16 6.66
CA THR A 156 -47.11 10.65 7.76
C THR A 156 -46.73 9.18 7.59
N VAL A 157 -47.63 8.35 7.04
CA VAL A 157 -47.34 6.91 6.84
C VAL A 157 -46.22 6.72 5.81
N ILE A 158 -46.29 7.43 4.67
CA ILE A 158 -45.25 7.36 3.64
C ILE A 158 -43.93 7.96 4.16
N GLU A 159 -44.02 9.05 4.92
CA GLU A 159 -42.87 9.69 5.56
C GLU A 159 -42.13 8.75 6.51
N VAL A 160 -42.87 8.01 7.33
CA VAL A 160 -42.28 6.99 8.22
C VAL A 160 -41.64 5.88 7.40
N ILE A 161 -42.29 5.38 6.34
CA ILE A 161 -41.74 4.30 5.49
C ILE A 161 -40.42 4.73 4.84
N TRP A 162 -40.38 5.89 4.17
CA TRP A 162 -39.15 6.34 3.49
C TRP A 162 -38.05 6.78 4.45
N THR A 163 -38.33 6.87 5.76
CA THR A 163 -37.32 7.20 6.76
C THR A 163 -36.78 5.91 7.38
N VAL A 164 -37.66 5.01 7.79
CA VAL A 164 -37.29 3.73 8.42
C VAL A 164 -36.59 2.81 7.42
N VAL A 165 -37.07 2.72 6.17
CA VAL A 165 -36.47 1.81 5.17
C VAL A 165 -35.00 2.15 4.88
N PRO A 166 -34.61 3.43 4.57
CA PRO A 166 -33.20 3.78 4.43
C PRO A 166 -32.36 3.55 5.67
N VAL A 167 -32.89 3.81 6.88
CA VAL A 167 -32.18 3.51 8.12
C VAL A 167 -31.86 2.02 8.23
N LEU A 168 -32.82 1.13 7.94
CA LEU A 168 -32.60 -0.32 7.95
C LEU A 168 -31.60 -0.76 6.88
N ILE A 169 -31.64 -0.15 5.68
CA ILE A 169 -30.66 -0.41 4.61
C ILE A 169 -29.24 -0.03 5.08
N LEU A 170 -29.07 1.14 5.71
CA LEU A 170 -27.77 1.58 6.24
C LEU A 170 -27.26 0.66 7.34
N VAL A 171 -28.12 0.20 8.25
CA VAL A 171 -27.75 -0.79 9.28
C VAL A 171 -27.29 -2.10 8.65
N ALA A 172 -28.00 -2.58 7.62
CA ALA A 172 -27.59 -3.77 6.89
C ALA A 172 -26.19 -3.57 6.29
N ILE A 173 -25.92 -2.43 5.63
CA ILE A 173 -24.60 -2.11 5.07
C ILE A 173 -23.50 -2.05 6.14
N ALA A 174 -23.80 -1.43 7.28
CA ALA A 174 -22.81 -1.13 8.32
C ALA A 174 -22.18 -2.38 8.96
N ILE A 175 -22.95 -3.45 9.15
CA ILE A 175 -22.49 -4.66 9.85
C ILE A 175 -21.30 -5.35 9.13
N PRO A 176 -21.42 -5.80 7.86
CA PRO A 176 -20.32 -6.39 7.12
C PRO A 176 -19.20 -5.37 6.84
N SER A 177 -19.54 -4.09 6.63
CA SER A 177 -18.54 -3.02 6.46
C SER A 177 -17.62 -2.91 7.67
N MET A 178 -18.17 -2.87 8.89
CA MET A 178 -17.41 -2.84 10.14
C MET A 178 -16.55 -4.09 10.36
N ARG A 179 -16.98 -5.26 9.87
CA ARG A 179 -16.19 -6.49 9.93
C ARG A 179 -14.96 -6.41 9.01
N LEU A 180 -15.17 -5.96 7.77
CA LEU A 180 -14.09 -5.75 6.80
C LEU A 180 -13.11 -4.67 7.27
N LEU A 181 -13.62 -3.55 7.79
CA LEU A 181 -12.80 -2.46 8.32
C LEU A 181 -11.89 -2.94 9.47
N ARG A 182 -12.43 -3.71 10.42
CA ARG A 182 -11.62 -4.29 11.50
C ARG A 182 -10.54 -5.24 10.98
N HIS A 183 -10.83 -6.03 9.95
CA HIS A 183 -9.85 -6.91 9.32
C HIS A 183 -8.70 -6.11 8.68
N GLN A 184 -9.02 -4.97 8.05
CA GLN A 184 -8.05 -4.09 7.43
C GLN A 184 -7.12 -3.40 8.45
N TYR A 185 -7.67 -2.96 9.59
CA TYR A 185 -6.92 -2.23 10.63
C TYR A 185 -6.36 -3.09 11.77
N SER A 186 -6.48 -4.43 11.68
CA SER A 186 -5.89 -5.35 12.66
C SER A 186 -4.77 -6.18 11.99
N PRO A 187 -3.58 -5.60 11.77
CA PRO A 187 -2.50 -6.27 11.06
C PRO A 187 -2.05 -7.54 11.80
N PRO A 188 -1.80 -8.65 11.09
CA PRO A 188 -1.07 -9.78 11.66
C PRO A 188 0.38 -9.38 11.95
N LYS A 189 1.12 -10.26 12.64
CA LYS A 189 2.56 -10.06 12.87
C LYS A 189 3.29 -9.89 11.54
N ALA A 190 4.05 -8.80 11.40
CA ALA A 190 4.82 -8.52 10.20
C ALA A 190 6.01 -9.48 10.06
N ASP A 191 6.22 -9.96 8.84
CA ASP A 191 7.43 -10.69 8.42
C ASP A 191 8.51 -9.72 7.90
N LEU A 192 8.06 -8.57 7.37
CA LEU A 192 8.92 -7.51 6.82
C LEU A 192 8.30 -6.14 7.13
N THR A 193 9.11 -5.20 7.60
CA THR A 193 8.74 -3.78 7.70
C THR A 193 9.42 -2.98 6.60
N VAL A 194 8.64 -2.16 5.90
CA VAL A 194 9.14 -1.18 4.92
C VAL A 194 8.62 0.19 5.33
N LYS A 195 9.51 1.17 5.45
CA LYS A 195 9.13 2.56 5.62
C LYS A 195 9.06 3.23 4.24
N VAL A 196 7.92 3.84 3.94
CA VAL A 196 7.61 4.52 2.70
C VAL A 196 7.54 6.02 2.98
N ILE A 197 8.31 6.81 2.24
CA ILE A 197 8.44 8.24 2.45
C ILE A 197 8.07 8.98 1.16
N GLY A 198 7.04 9.80 1.22
CA GLY A 198 6.66 10.71 0.15
C GLY A 198 7.57 11.94 0.11
N ASN A 199 7.98 12.34 -1.09
CA ASN A 199 8.73 13.56 -1.37
C ASN A 199 8.18 14.20 -2.64
N GLN A 200 8.34 15.51 -2.84
CA GLN A 200 8.03 16.22 -4.08
C GLN A 200 9.15 15.97 -5.12
N TRP A 201 8.98 15.15 -6.16
CA TRP A 201 7.87 14.25 -6.50
C TRP A 201 8.44 12.86 -6.83
N TYR A 202 8.73 12.09 -5.79
CA TYR A 202 9.28 10.74 -5.83
C TYR A 202 9.04 10.02 -4.49
N TRP A 203 9.32 8.71 -4.44
CA TRP A 203 9.18 7.92 -3.22
C TRP A 203 10.54 7.42 -2.74
N THR A 204 10.76 7.42 -1.43
CA THR A 204 11.89 6.75 -0.78
C THR A 204 11.38 5.55 0.01
N TYR A 205 12.05 4.41 -0.12
CA TYR A 205 11.74 3.19 0.60
C TYR A 205 12.92 2.79 1.48
N GLN A 206 12.67 2.56 2.77
CA GLN A 206 13.68 2.09 3.72
C GLN A 206 13.29 0.73 4.29
N TYR A 207 14.24 -0.18 4.41
CA TYR A 207 14.08 -1.52 4.99
C TYR A 207 14.77 -1.59 6.36
N PRO A 208 14.12 -1.09 7.44
CA PRO A 208 14.74 -1.01 8.77
C PRO A 208 15.17 -2.37 9.31
N ASP A 209 14.42 -3.43 9.02
CA ASP A 209 14.71 -4.80 9.48
C ASP A 209 15.90 -5.44 8.73
N ASN A 210 16.36 -4.84 7.63
CA ASN A 210 17.37 -5.39 6.73
C ASN A 210 18.63 -4.51 6.64
N GLY A 211 19.02 -3.88 7.76
CA GLY A 211 20.21 -3.03 7.81
C GLY A 211 19.98 -1.62 7.28
N GLY A 212 18.72 -1.19 7.14
CA GLY A 212 18.38 0.18 6.77
C GLY A 212 18.65 0.49 5.29
N VAL A 213 18.60 -0.51 4.41
CA VAL A 213 18.70 -0.29 2.95
C VAL A 213 17.69 0.77 2.54
N GLU A 214 18.15 1.75 1.79
CA GLU A 214 17.34 2.85 1.27
C GLU A 214 17.35 2.84 -0.26
N ILE A 215 16.17 3.09 -0.85
CA ILE A 215 15.97 3.14 -2.29
C ILE A 215 15.14 4.38 -2.62
N VAL A 216 15.57 5.11 -3.65
CA VAL A 216 14.85 6.25 -4.20
C VAL A 216 14.24 5.84 -5.53
N SER A 217 12.93 6.04 -5.68
CA SER A 217 12.12 5.62 -6.82
C SER A 217 11.54 6.85 -7.53
N ASN A 218 12.05 7.14 -8.72
CA ASN A 218 11.59 8.19 -9.61
C ASN A 218 10.84 7.62 -10.81
N MET A 219 9.88 8.39 -11.33
CA MET A 219 9.21 8.05 -12.57
C MET A 219 10.19 8.00 -13.74
N LEU A 220 10.12 6.93 -14.54
CA LEU A 220 10.86 6.90 -15.80
C LEU A 220 10.25 7.83 -16.84
N LYS A 221 11.13 8.46 -17.60
CA LYS A 221 10.78 9.30 -18.75
C LYS A 221 10.73 8.46 -20.02
N GLU A 222 9.98 8.92 -21.02
CA GLU A 222 9.97 8.30 -22.34
C GLU A 222 11.29 8.60 -23.08
N GLN A 223 11.60 7.81 -24.11
CA GLN A 223 12.86 7.92 -24.87
C GLN A 223 13.12 9.33 -25.42
N GLY A 224 12.08 10.04 -25.85
CA GLY A 224 12.20 11.41 -26.39
C GLY A 224 12.45 12.50 -25.34
N ASP A 225 12.24 12.19 -24.06
CA ASP A 225 12.33 13.15 -22.94
C ASP A 225 13.65 13.03 -22.16
N VAL A 226 14.55 12.13 -22.58
CA VAL A 226 15.86 11.91 -21.98
C VAL A 226 17.00 12.28 -22.93
N PRO A 227 18.12 12.84 -22.43
CA PRO A 227 19.36 12.96 -23.20
C PRO A 227 19.86 11.60 -23.70
N ALA A 228 20.61 11.62 -24.81
CA ALA A 228 21.23 10.43 -25.37
C ALA A 228 22.12 9.72 -24.32
N GLY A 229 21.94 8.40 -24.19
CA GLY A 229 22.69 7.57 -23.24
C GLY A 229 22.10 7.47 -21.85
N GLN A 230 21.00 8.16 -21.53
CA GLN A 230 20.28 7.99 -20.26
C GLN A 230 19.21 6.89 -20.35
N ARG A 231 18.93 6.24 -19.21
CA ARG A 231 17.88 5.23 -19.08
C ARG A 231 16.50 5.85 -19.30
N PHE A 232 15.70 5.22 -20.13
CA PHE A 232 14.31 5.60 -20.42
C PHE A 232 13.37 4.43 -20.19
N ARG A 233 12.06 4.71 -20.13
CA ARG A 233 11.02 3.69 -19.96
C ARG A 233 10.99 2.75 -21.17
N THR A 234 11.03 1.46 -20.89
CA THR A 234 10.71 0.38 -21.83
C THR A 234 9.41 -0.32 -21.44
N ASP A 235 8.87 -1.16 -22.33
CA ASP A 235 7.65 -1.92 -22.03
C ASP A 235 7.84 -2.96 -20.92
N LYS A 236 9.09 -3.35 -20.61
CA LYS A 236 9.41 -4.21 -19.46
C LYS A 236 9.27 -3.48 -18.13
N ASP A 237 9.47 -2.16 -18.12
CA ASP A 237 9.37 -1.36 -16.90
C ASP A 237 7.92 -1.19 -16.47
N GLY A 238 7.01 -1.14 -17.44
CA GLY A 238 5.58 -1.01 -17.24
C GLY A 238 4.97 0.10 -18.08
N PRO A 239 3.68 0.41 -17.82
CA PRO A 239 2.96 1.44 -18.54
C PRO A 239 3.55 2.84 -18.32
N ARG A 240 3.35 3.71 -19.31
CA ARG A 240 3.63 5.15 -19.20
C ARG A 240 2.94 5.74 -17.95
N LEU A 241 3.63 6.66 -17.28
CA LEU A 241 3.26 7.28 -15.98
C LEU A 241 3.21 6.35 -14.77
N LEU A 242 3.47 5.05 -14.92
CA LEU A 242 3.48 4.09 -13.80
C LEU A 242 4.86 3.50 -13.53
N ALA A 243 5.67 3.35 -14.57
CA ALA A 243 7.02 2.80 -14.49
C ALA A 243 8.00 3.72 -13.74
N VAL A 244 8.89 3.11 -12.95
CA VAL A 244 9.92 3.78 -12.13
C VAL A 244 11.31 3.20 -12.39
N ASP A 245 12.34 3.94 -12.03
CA ASP A 245 13.74 3.52 -12.13
C ASP A 245 14.11 2.40 -11.14
N GLU A 246 13.60 2.49 -9.91
CA GLU A 246 13.80 1.52 -8.83
C GLU A 246 12.46 1.10 -8.23
N ARG A 247 12.17 -0.20 -8.26
CA ARG A 247 10.92 -0.73 -7.71
C ARG A 247 11.05 -1.02 -6.22
N LEU A 248 9.96 -0.89 -5.49
CA LEU A 248 9.84 -1.44 -4.14
C LEU A 248 9.75 -2.96 -4.21
N VAL A 249 10.72 -3.70 -3.67
CA VAL A 249 10.74 -5.18 -3.77
C VAL A 249 10.27 -5.80 -2.45
N ILE A 250 9.29 -6.71 -2.52
CA ILE A 250 8.77 -7.42 -1.34
C ILE A 250 8.68 -8.94 -1.59
N PRO A 251 8.84 -9.78 -0.56
CA PRO A 251 8.74 -11.24 -0.72
C PRO A 251 7.27 -11.70 -0.81
N ALA A 252 7.01 -12.58 -1.77
CA ALA A 252 5.71 -13.24 -1.95
C ALA A 252 5.33 -14.08 -0.73
N GLY A 253 4.04 -14.07 -0.39
CA GLY A 253 3.47 -14.88 0.70
C GLY A 253 3.81 -14.42 2.12
N LYS A 254 4.43 -13.25 2.27
CA LYS A 254 4.80 -12.64 3.55
C LYS A 254 3.88 -11.48 3.92
N VAL A 255 3.69 -11.28 5.21
CA VAL A 255 3.00 -10.10 5.75
C VAL A 255 3.98 -8.94 5.75
N VAL A 256 3.74 -7.96 4.87
CA VAL A 256 4.54 -6.74 4.79
C VAL A 256 3.81 -5.61 5.47
N LYS A 257 4.44 -5.01 6.48
CA LYS A 257 3.97 -3.78 7.12
C LYS A 257 4.61 -2.58 6.45
N PHE A 258 3.78 -1.63 6.01
CA PHE A 258 4.21 -0.34 5.51
C PHE A 258 4.04 0.72 6.58
N ILE A 259 5.12 1.42 6.90
CA ILE A 259 5.09 2.64 7.72
C ILE A 259 5.20 3.82 6.76
N VAL A 260 4.15 4.62 6.62
CA VAL A 260 4.02 5.64 5.58
C VAL A 260 4.06 7.04 6.21
N THR A 261 4.93 7.89 5.68
CA THR A 261 5.13 9.30 6.12
C THR A 261 5.56 10.16 4.94
N SER A 262 5.64 11.47 5.13
CA SER A 262 6.22 12.40 4.16
C SER A 262 7.32 13.27 4.78
N ASN A 263 8.25 13.76 3.95
CA ASN A 263 9.26 14.75 4.33
C ASN A 263 8.83 16.19 4.05
N ASP A 264 7.76 16.42 3.27
CA ASP A 264 7.37 17.75 2.81
C ASP A 264 5.87 18.04 2.96
N VAL A 265 5.05 17.71 1.96
CA VAL A 265 3.60 17.91 1.92
C VAL A 265 2.88 16.57 2.06
N ILE A 266 1.55 16.58 2.12
CA ILE A 266 0.80 15.33 2.14
C ILE A 266 0.89 14.65 0.77
N HIS A 267 1.17 13.34 0.78
CA HIS A 267 1.02 12.44 -0.36
C HIS A 267 0.09 11.29 0.04
N ALA A 268 -0.16 10.32 -0.84
CA ALA A 268 -0.82 9.08 -0.43
C ALA A 268 -0.28 7.87 -1.18
N PHE A 269 0.08 6.84 -0.41
CA PHE A 269 0.60 5.57 -0.89
C PHE A 269 -0.57 4.63 -1.20
N TRP A 270 -0.72 4.29 -2.48
CA TRP A 270 -1.85 3.49 -2.96
C TRP A 270 -1.42 2.51 -4.04
N ILE A 271 -1.73 1.22 -3.85
CA ILE A 271 -1.63 0.19 -4.88
C ILE A 271 -3.01 -0.43 -5.07
N PRO A 272 -3.74 -0.11 -6.16
CA PRO A 272 -5.13 -0.56 -6.33
C PRO A 272 -5.31 -2.08 -6.25
N ALA A 273 -4.40 -2.87 -6.82
CA ALA A 273 -4.47 -4.34 -6.77
C ALA A 273 -4.34 -4.92 -5.35
N PHE A 274 -3.80 -4.16 -4.40
CA PHE A 274 -3.60 -4.60 -3.02
C PHE A 274 -4.74 -4.17 -2.07
N TRP A 275 -5.63 -3.29 -2.53
CA TRP A 275 -6.66 -2.64 -1.70
C TRP A 275 -6.09 -1.83 -0.51
N ASN A 276 -4.88 -1.29 -0.65
CA ASN A 276 -4.28 -0.42 0.36
C ASN A 276 -4.27 1.03 -0.15
N LYS A 277 -4.81 1.98 0.63
CA LYS A 277 -4.58 3.42 0.48
C LYS A 277 -4.29 3.97 1.86
N ILE A 278 -3.20 4.73 2.00
CA ILE A 278 -2.96 5.48 3.23
C ILE A 278 -2.18 6.76 2.93
N ASP A 279 -2.55 7.83 3.62
CA ASP A 279 -1.90 9.12 3.42
C ASP A 279 -0.51 9.13 4.06
N ALA A 280 0.41 9.81 3.40
CA ALA A 280 1.78 10.03 3.83
C ALA A 280 1.86 11.45 4.41
N ASN A 281 1.67 11.55 5.72
CA ASN A 281 1.51 12.82 6.42
C ASN A 281 2.85 13.28 7.03
N PRO A 282 3.32 14.50 6.77
CA PRO A 282 4.49 15.03 7.45
C PRO A 282 4.30 15.02 8.98
N GLY A 283 5.28 14.49 9.70
CA GLY A 283 5.24 14.42 11.17
C GLY A 283 4.34 13.32 11.76
N GLN A 284 3.77 12.43 10.94
CA GLN A 284 2.98 11.28 11.41
C GLN A 284 3.43 9.98 10.72
N LEU A 285 3.49 8.90 11.50
CA LEU A 285 3.75 7.57 10.99
C LEU A 285 2.44 6.80 10.88
N ASN A 286 1.91 6.72 9.66
CA ASN A 286 0.74 5.91 9.37
C ASN A 286 1.16 4.47 9.09
N GLU A 287 0.30 3.49 9.42
CA GLU A 287 0.59 2.08 9.17
C GLU A 287 -0.48 1.44 8.31
N THR A 288 -0.05 0.65 7.33
CA THR A 288 -0.90 -0.28 6.59
C THR A 288 -0.13 -1.58 6.36
N TRP A 289 -0.80 -2.62 5.87
CA TRP A 289 -0.18 -3.91 5.64
C TRP A 289 -0.78 -4.61 4.44
N VAL A 290 0.00 -5.49 3.83
CA VAL A 290 -0.44 -6.36 2.74
C VAL A 290 0.17 -7.76 2.88
N LYS A 291 -0.49 -8.75 2.29
CA LYS A 291 0.09 -10.05 1.99
C LYS A 291 -0.26 -10.40 0.56
N VAL A 292 0.76 -10.55 -0.28
CA VAL A 292 0.59 -10.80 -1.72
C VAL A 292 1.28 -12.11 -2.05
N ASP A 293 0.51 -13.10 -2.48
CA ASP A 293 1.03 -14.45 -2.73
C ASP A 293 1.57 -14.63 -4.16
N LYS A 294 1.03 -13.88 -5.12
CA LYS A 294 1.38 -13.98 -6.54
C LYS A 294 2.60 -13.10 -6.86
N PRO A 295 3.70 -13.67 -7.37
CA PRO A 295 4.82 -12.87 -7.88
C PRO A 295 4.42 -12.04 -9.11
N GLY A 296 5.04 -10.88 -9.26
CA GLY A 296 4.81 -9.97 -10.37
C GLY A 296 4.95 -8.50 -9.98
N VAL A 297 4.72 -7.61 -10.95
CA VAL A 297 4.81 -6.17 -10.78
C VAL A 297 3.42 -5.57 -10.62
N TYR A 298 3.27 -4.70 -9.62
CA TYR A 298 2.03 -4.04 -9.25
C TYR A 298 2.25 -2.53 -9.23
N PHE A 299 1.33 -1.80 -9.85
CA PHE A 299 1.49 -0.36 -10.04
C PHE A 299 0.50 0.43 -9.19
N GLY A 300 0.93 1.61 -8.79
CA GLY A 300 0.18 2.57 -8.01
C GLY A 300 0.56 4.00 -8.39
N GLN A 301 -0.17 4.97 -7.85
CA GLN A 301 0.11 6.39 -8.04
C GLN A 301 -0.08 7.13 -6.72
N CYS A 302 0.52 8.31 -6.60
CA CYS A 302 0.17 9.23 -5.53
C CYS A 302 -1.31 9.60 -5.65
N THR A 303 -2.06 9.52 -4.55
CA THR A 303 -3.51 9.76 -4.51
C THR A 303 -3.93 10.87 -3.55
N GLU A 304 -3.01 11.79 -3.26
CA GLU A 304 -3.29 13.03 -2.53
C GLU A 304 -2.55 14.18 -3.20
N LEU A 305 -3.23 15.30 -3.43
CA LEU A 305 -2.71 16.40 -4.25
C LEU A 305 -1.48 17.04 -3.59
N CYS A 306 -0.31 16.80 -4.17
CA CYS A 306 0.99 17.22 -3.60
C CYS A 306 1.76 18.26 -4.44
N GLY A 307 1.07 18.96 -5.35
CA GLY A 307 1.62 20.08 -6.13
C GLY A 307 1.82 19.79 -7.62
N ALA A 308 2.66 20.60 -8.28
CA ALA A 308 2.75 20.69 -9.74
C ALA A 308 3.04 19.36 -10.46
N ARG A 309 3.77 18.45 -9.82
CA ARG A 309 4.07 17.13 -10.40
C ARG A 309 3.40 15.96 -9.69
N HIS A 310 2.26 16.21 -9.05
CA HIS A 310 1.45 15.17 -8.38
C HIS A 310 1.20 13.92 -9.26
N ALA A 311 0.94 14.10 -10.55
CA ALA A 311 0.69 13.01 -11.50
C ALA A 311 1.96 12.21 -11.92
N TYR A 312 3.15 12.63 -11.49
CA TYR A 312 4.44 12.11 -12.01
C TYR A 312 5.32 11.48 -10.94
N MET A 313 4.71 10.92 -9.88
CA MET A 313 5.40 10.18 -8.82
C MET A 313 4.70 8.84 -8.54
N PRO A 314 4.75 7.90 -9.50
CA PRO A 314 4.09 6.62 -9.35
C PRO A 314 4.81 5.70 -8.37
N ILE A 315 4.14 4.61 -8.08
CA ILE A 315 4.62 3.52 -7.22
C ILE A 315 4.68 2.27 -8.10
N SER A 316 5.79 1.56 -8.07
CA SER A 316 5.88 0.21 -8.62
C SER A 316 6.41 -0.73 -7.55
N VAL A 317 5.64 -1.78 -7.26
CA VAL A 317 6.01 -2.82 -6.29
C VAL A 317 6.26 -4.11 -7.05
N GLU A 318 7.43 -4.70 -6.83
CA GLU A 318 7.80 -6.01 -7.37
C GLU A 318 7.72 -7.07 -6.28
N VAL A 319 6.80 -8.01 -6.45
CA VAL A 319 6.61 -9.13 -5.53
C VAL A 319 7.38 -10.32 -6.09
N VAL A 320 8.32 -10.84 -5.31
CA VAL A 320 9.24 -11.88 -5.78
C VAL A 320 9.32 -13.06 -4.82
N PRO A 321 9.69 -14.26 -5.28
CA PRO A 321 10.00 -15.38 -4.40
C PRO A 321 11.05 -15.01 -3.33
N GLN A 322 10.98 -15.65 -2.16
CA GLN A 322 11.84 -15.32 -1.02
C GLN A 322 13.34 -15.40 -1.34
N ASP A 323 13.76 -16.36 -2.16
CA ASP A 323 15.16 -16.51 -2.56
C ASP A 323 15.63 -15.36 -3.45
N GLN A 324 14.76 -14.85 -4.32
CA GLN A 324 15.02 -13.67 -5.14
C GLN A 324 15.09 -12.40 -4.29
N PHE A 325 14.16 -12.24 -3.34
CA PHE A 325 14.20 -11.14 -2.38
C PHE A 325 15.52 -11.13 -1.60
N ASN A 326 15.95 -12.30 -1.11
CA ASN A 326 17.21 -12.45 -0.39
C ASN A 326 18.42 -12.06 -1.26
N ARG A 327 18.46 -12.53 -2.53
CA ARG A 327 19.54 -12.14 -3.46
C ARG A 327 19.57 -10.65 -3.73
N TRP A 328 18.40 -10.06 -3.97
CA TRP A 328 18.24 -8.63 -4.21
C TRP A 328 18.66 -7.80 -2.99
N MET A 329 18.26 -8.22 -1.78
CA MET A 329 18.62 -7.55 -0.53
C MET A 329 20.13 -7.58 -0.30
N ALA A 330 20.77 -8.73 -0.53
CA ALA A 330 22.23 -8.85 -0.46
C ALA A 330 22.94 -7.96 -1.49
N ALA A 331 22.42 -7.88 -2.71
CA ALA A 331 22.98 -7.02 -3.76
C ALA A 331 22.88 -5.52 -3.41
N LYS A 332 21.83 -5.10 -2.68
CA LYS A 332 21.69 -3.73 -2.14
C LYS A 332 22.49 -3.52 -0.83
N GLY A 333 23.25 -4.51 -0.38
CA GLY A 333 24.08 -4.42 0.84
C GLY A 333 23.32 -4.58 2.16
N GLY A 334 22.07 -5.04 2.11
CA GLY A 334 21.24 -5.26 3.28
C GLY A 334 21.52 -6.57 4.00
N THR A 335 21.00 -6.68 5.23
CA THR A 335 21.04 -7.91 6.01
C THR A 335 19.78 -8.75 5.77
N ILE A 336 19.92 -10.07 5.81
CA ILE A 336 18.79 -11.01 5.67
C ILE A 336 18.60 -11.68 7.03
N ALA A 337 17.45 -11.46 7.66
CA ALA A 337 17.12 -12.14 8.90
C ALA A 337 17.05 -13.66 8.66
N GLY A 338 17.92 -14.43 9.35
CA GLY A 338 17.96 -15.90 9.28
C GLY A 338 18.96 -16.50 8.28
N ALA A 339 19.84 -15.72 7.64
CA ALA A 339 20.87 -16.28 6.77
C ALA A 339 21.98 -16.98 7.57
N ARG A 340 21.94 -18.32 7.64
CA ARG A 340 23.19 -19.09 7.68
C ARG A 340 23.88 -18.84 6.32
N PRO A 341 25.19 -18.54 6.27
CA PRO A 341 25.87 -18.30 5.00
C PRO A 341 25.58 -19.43 4.03
N ALA A 342 25.19 -19.09 2.79
CA ALA A 342 25.06 -20.08 1.74
C ALA A 342 26.39 -20.82 1.63
N ALA A 343 26.36 -22.14 1.84
CA ALA A 343 27.52 -22.97 1.54
C ALA A 343 27.87 -22.73 0.07
N THR A 344 29.12 -22.33 -0.19
CA THR A 344 29.71 -22.30 -1.52
C THR A 344 29.33 -23.60 -2.24
N PRO A 345 28.84 -23.55 -3.49
CA PRO A 345 28.57 -24.78 -4.23
C PRO A 345 29.84 -25.63 -4.21
N ALA A 346 29.79 -26.76 -3.51
CA ALA A 346 30.85 -27.73 -3.56
C ALA A 346 31.00 -28.13 -5.04
N ALA A 347 32.20 -27.95 -5.58
CA ALA A 347 32.53 -28.43 -6.91
C ALA A 347 32.10 -29.90 -7.00
N ALA A 348 31.34 -30.23 -8.04
CA ALA A 348 30.92 -31.60 -8.30
C ALA A 348 32.14 -32.53 -8.28
N PRO A 349 32.11 -33.66 -7.54
CA PRO A 349 33.24 -34.57 -7.53
C PRO A 349 33.43 -35.15 -8.92
N ALA A 350 34.66 -35.05 -9.43
CA ALA A 350 35.07 -35.69 -10.66
C ALA A 350 34.82 -37.21 -10.55
N THR A 351 34.09 -37.74 -11.53
CA THR A 351 33.94 -39.18 -11.72
C THR A 351 35.30 -39.78 -12.08
N GLY A 352 35.88 -40.55 -11.16
CA GLY A 352 37.14 -41.25 -11.39
C GLY A 352 37.30 -42.48 -10.52
N GLY A 353 37.29 -43.66 -11.15
CA GLY A 353 38.07 -44.82 -10.75
C GLY A 353 37.51 -45.72 -9.64
N THR A 354 37.01 -46.89 -10.03
CA THR A 354 36.83 -48.06 -9.17
C THR A 354 38.14 -48.49 -8.49
N ALA A 355 38.16 -48.55 -7.16
CA ALA A 355 39.19 -49.27 -6.41
C ALA A 355 38.66 -49.82 -5.07
N GLY A 356 38.65 -51.15 -4.95
CA GLY A 356 38.92 -51.92 -3.73
C GLY A 356 37.91 -51.87 -2.56
N LEU A 357 37.20 -52.98 -2.34
CA LEU A 357 36.53 -53.29 -1.07
C LEU A 357 37.56 -53.45 0.08
N PRO A 358 37.31 -52.91 1.29
CA PRO A 358 38.18 -53.14 2.44
C PRO A 358 37.86 -54.47 3.16
N VAL A 359 38.92 -55.19 3.52
CA VAL A 359 38.92 -56.43 4.33
C VAL A 359 38.71 -56.10 5.82
N PRO A 360 37.93 -56.89 6.59
CA PRO A 360 37.71 -56.65 8.02
C PRO A 360 38.88 -57.14 8.90
N PRO A 361 39.12 -56.54 10.09
CA PRO A 361 40.19 -56.93 11.00
C PRO A 361 39.84 -58.16 11.88
N PRO A 362 40.85 -58.88 12.42
CA PRO A 362 40.66 -60.12 13.20
C PRO A 362 40.28 -59.88 14.68
N PRO A 363 39.76 -60.91 15.38
CA PRO A 363 39.14 -60.77 16.71
C PRO A 363 40.14 -60.73 17.89
N ALA A 364 39.69 -60.13 18.99
CA ALA A 364 40.44 -59.87 20.22
C ALA A 364 40.52 -61.07 21.19
N THR A 365 41.60 -61.12 21.99
CA THR A 365 41.87 -62.07 23.07
C THR A 365 41.42 -61.54 24.46
N PRO A 366 41.10 -62.41 25.46
CA PRO A 366 40.45 -62.02 26.72
C PRO A 366 41.32 -62.11 27.99
N GLY A 367 40.94 -61.33 29.03
CA GLY A 367 41.36 -61.43 30.46
C GLY A 367 42.18 -60.21 30.90
N THR A 368 41.93 -59.51 32.03
CA THR A 368 41.62 -59.99 33.40
C THR A 368 40.79 -58.99 34.23
N VAL A 369 40.12 -59.55 35.25
CA VAL A 369 39.14 -59.00 36.18
C VAL A 369 39.77 -58.36 37.42
N GLN A 370 39.20 -57.25 37.92
CA GLN A 370 39.08 -56.82 39.34
C GLN A 370 38.28 -55.50 39.33
N GLY A 371 37.26 -55.19 40.12
CA GLY A 371 36.57 -55.81 41.24
C GLY A 371 35.72 -54.68 41.85
N ASN A 372 34.40 -54.81 41.92
CA ASN A 372 33.50 -53.82 42.52
C ASN A 372 33.57 -53.87 44.06
N PRO A 373 33.12 -52.80 44.72
CA PRO A 373 31.99 -52.98 45.63
C PRO A 373 30.87 -51.95 45.41
N ALA A 374 29.64 -52.42 45.54
CA ALA A 374 28.39 -51.65 45.60
C ALA A 374 27.97 -51.47 47.10
N PRO A 375 26.77 -50.99 47.49
CA PRO A 375 25.68 -50.32 46.75
C PRO A 375 24.95 -49.14 47.49
N ALA A 376 24.18 -48.35 46.71
CA ALA A 376 22.81 -47.81 46.99
C ALA A 376 22.56 -46.77 48.13
N PRO A 377 21.34 -46.16 48.28
CA PRO A 377 20.17 -46.01 47.38
C PRO A 377 19.50 -44.59 47.33
N THR A 378 18.53 -44.46 46.41
CA THR A 378 17.22 -43.72 46.45
C THR A 378 17.17 -42.18 46.68
N ASN A 379 16.72 -41.35 45.74
CA ASN A 379 15.34 -41.05 45.22
C ASN A 379 14.48 -40.18 46.20
N PRO A 380 13.37 -39.56 45.77
CA PRO A 380 13.21 -38.24 45.13
C PRO A 380 12.27 -37.29 45.93
N ASP A 381 11.89 -36.17 45.28
CA ASP A 381 10.79 -35.24 45.58
C ASP A 381 10.93 -34.28 46.79
N VAL A 382 10.60 -33.02 46.54
CA VAL A 382 9.54 -32.27 47.24
C VAL A 382 9.27 -30.95 46.51
N ALA A 383 7.98 -30.71 46.29
CA ALA A 383 7.38 -29.53 45.68
C ALA A 383 7.28 -28.32 46.63
N ASN A 384 6.98 -27.17 46.02
CA ASN A 384 6.22 -26.02 46.55
C ASN A 384 6.73 -25.26 47.78
N ARG A 385 6.94 -23.94 47.59
CA ARG A 385 6.16 -22.92 48.30
C ARG A 385 6.34 -21.51 47.71
N ALA A 386 5.20 -20.87 47.50
CA ALA A 386 5.07 -19.42 47.35
C ALA A 386 5.34 -18.71 48.69
N THR A 387 5.92 -17.52 48.63
CA THR A 387 5.75 -16.47 49.64
C THR A 387 5.86 -15.08 49.01
N THR A 388 4.98 -14.24 49.53
CA THR A 388 4.66 -12.83 49.28
C THR A 388 5.71 -11.81 49.75
N SER A 389 5.57 -10.58 49.21
CA SER A 389 5.96 -9.27 49.75
C SER A 389 7.43 -8.84 49.68
N ASN A 390 7.72 -7.89 48.78
CA ASN A 390 7.84 -6.46 49.10
C ASN A 390 7.71 -5.58 47.86
#